data_AF-A0A7C1TE46-F1
#
_entry.id   AF-A0A7C1TE46-F1
#
_cell.length_a   1.000
_cell.length_b   1.000
_cell.length_c   1.000
_cell.angle_alpha   90.00
_cell.angle_beta   90.00
_cell.angle_gamma   90.00
#
_symmetry.space_group_name_H-M   'P 1'
#
loop_
_entity.id
_entity.type
_entity.pdbx_description
1 polymer ?
#
loop_
_entity_poly.entity_id
_entity_poly.type
_entity_poly.pdbx_seq_one_letter_code
_entity_poly.pdbx_strand_id
1 'polypeptide(L)'
;MTTAAPSSSISSSDRLGMTLFFALAFHAIIILGVSFNLADDDDMPPLTTMEITLVQSHSDEAPKDADYLAQANQKGGGNVRKKTRDQSPFSNPAPTQDDGFAPASKEAIAPPRNQPQKLQQEVMTAHQATQKTPSKLQKDPLPDLSQPITAAQLLERSRQKIARMSAEIKRMKKTFQVTPRRTYVRGANAKEYRFASYLDAWRAKVERFGNLNYPEEALRHNINGSLLLDVAINPDGSLNHMKIIQSSGHRVLDEAAKRIVRLAAPFPPLSKEILVDTDVLHIPRVWYFKSSNGLTTGSQ
;
A
#
# COMPACT_ATOMS: atom_id res chain seq x y z
N MET A 1 -26.49 -21.10 78.96
CA MET A 1 -26.00 -22.01 77.90
C MET A 1 -25.26 -21.16 76.90
N THR A 2 -23.93 -21.24 76.86
CA THR A 2 -23.10 -20.45 75.94
C THR A 2 -22.33 -21.43 75.07
N THR A 3 -22.77 -21.59 73.83
CA THR A 3 -22.16 -22.48 72.85
C THR A 3 -21.00 -21.73 72.18
N ALA A 4 -19.76 -22.15 72.44
CA ALA A 4 -18.57 -21.59 71.80
C ALA A 4 -18.45 -22.10 70.36
N ALA A 5 -18.27 -21.19 69.39
CA ALA A 5 -18.10 -21.50 67.98
C ALA A 5 -16.70 -22.10 67.70
N PRO A 6 -16.56 -23.06 66.76
CA PRO A 6 -15.27 -23.65 66.44
C PRO A 6 -14.38 -22.65 65.68
N SER A 7 -13.20 -22.37 66.20
CA SER A 7 -12.16 -21.62 65.51
C SER A 7 -11.44 -22.52 64.50
N SER A 8 -11.63 -22.27 63.21
CA SER A 8 -10.87 -22.91 62.13
C SER A 8 -9.41 -22.48 62.19
N SER A 9 -8.50 -23.42 62.47
CA SER A 9 -7.06 -23.18 62.46
C SER A 9 -6.51 -23.45 61.06
N ILE A 10 -5.85 -22.45 60.47
CA ILE A 10 -5.23 -22.54 59.15
C ILE A 10 -3.95 -23.38 59.26
N SER A 11 -3.98 -24.58 58.69
CA SER A 11 -2.84 -25.51 58.62
C SER A 11 -1.70 -24.95 57.75
N SER A 12 -0.46 -25.37 58.03
CA SER A 12 0.72 -25.08 57.21
C SER A 12 0.55 -25.55 55.75
N SER A 13 -0.14 -26.67 55.54
CA SER A 13 -0.47 -27.17 54.19
C SER A 13 -1.41 -26.24 53.43
N ASP A 14 -2.32 -25.57 54.14
CA ASP A 14 -3.29 -24.63 53.58
C ASP A 14 -2.61 -23.33 53.13
N ARG A 15 -1.63 -22.86 53.92
CA ARG A 15 -0.76 -21.73 53.55
C ARG A 15 0.12 -22.05 52.35
N LEU A 16 0.68 -23.26 52.29
CA LEU A 16 1.51 -23.70 51.17
C LEU A 16 0.67 -23.82 49.88
N GLY A 17 -0.53 -24.41 49.96
CA GLY A 17 -1.45 -24.50 48.83
C GLY A 17 -1.87 -23.14 48.31
N MET A 18 -2.23 -22.21 49.20
CA MET A 18 -2.65 -20.86 48.82
C MET A 18 -1.50 -20.06 48.20
N THR A 19 -0.28 -20.14 48.76
CA THR A 19 0.89 -19.44 48.20
C THR A 19 1.28 -19.99 46.83
N LEU A 20 1.23 -21.32 46.64
CA LEU A 20 1.51 -21.94 45.35
C LEU A 20 0.46 -21.55 44.30
N PHE A 21 -0.82 -21.49 44.68
CA PHE A 21 -1.90 -21.04 43.81
C PHE A 21 -1.69 -19.59 43.34
N PHE A 22 -1.40 -18.66 44.24
CA PHE A 22 -1.14 -17.27 43.88
C PHE A 22 0.12 -17.12 43.01
N ALA A 23 1.17 -17.89 43.28
CA ALA A 23 2.38 -17.88 42.45
C ALA A 23 2.07 -18.36 41.02
N LEU A 24 1.30 -19.44 40.85
CA LEU A 24 0.87 -19.95 39.55
C LEU A 24 -0.02 -18.95 38.80
N ALA A 25 -0.99 -18.34 39.50
CA ALA A 25 -1.87 -17.33 38.93
C ALA A 25 -1.08 -16.10 38.43
N PHE A 26 -0.08 -15.65 39.21
CA PHE A 26 0.78 -14.54 38.83
C PHE A 26 1.60 -14.84 37.56
N HIS A 27 2.21 -16.04 37.49
CA HIS A 27 2.95 -16.46 36.30
C HIS A 27 2.02 -16.58 35.08
N ALA A 28 0.81 -17.11 35.23
CA ALA A 28 -0.16 -17.21 34.16
C ALA A 28 -0.56 -15.82 33.60
N ILE A 29 -0.76 -14.82 34.47
CA ILE A 29 -1.06 -13.44 34.05
C ILE A 29 0.11 -12.85 33.26
N ILE A 30 1.36 -13.08 33.66
CA ILE A 30 2.52 -12.60 32.92
C ILE A 30 2.62 -13.29 31.55
N ILE A 31 2.50 -14.62 31.51
CA ILE A 31 2.65 -15.39 30.28
C ILE A 31 1.54 -15.06 29.27
N LEU A 32 0.30 -14.89 29.73
CA LEU A 32 -0.86 -14.60 28.86
C LEU A 32 -1.05 -13.11 28.60
N GLY A 33 -0.56 -12.24 29.49
CA GLY A 33 -0.70 -10.78 29.40
C GLY A 33 0.40 -10.11 28.57
N VAL A 34 1.53 -10.79 28.33
CA VAL A 34 2.54 -10.34 27.38
C VAL A 34 2.06 -10.70 25.97
N SER A 35 1.30 -9.79 25.36
CA SER A 35 1.01 -9.85 23.93
C SER A 35 2.12 -9.15 23.16
N PHE A 36 2.67 -9.84 22.17
CA PHE A 36 3.55 -9.21 21.19
C PHE A 36 2.67 -8.63 20.09
N ASN A 37 2.42 -7.32 20.15
CA ASN A 37 2.00 -6.58 18.96
C ASN A 37 3.22 -6.49 18.05
N LEU A 38 3.36 -7.45 17.14
CA LEU A 38 4.13 -7.20 15.93
C LEU A 38 3.37 -6.07 15.23
N ALA A 39 3.95 -4.87 15.21
CA ALA A 39 3.41 -3.81 14.40
C ALA A 39 3.28 -4.39 12.99
N ASP A 40 2.05 -4.46 12.48
CA ASP A 40 1.80 -4.79 11.08
C ASP A 40 2.55 -3.73 10.27
N ASP A 41 3.74 -4.10 9.79
CA ASP A 41 4.50 -3.34 8.80
C ASP A 41 3.78 -3.52 7.46
N ASP A 42 2.60 -2.91 7.34
CA ASP A 42 1.83 -2.74 6.09
C ASP A 42 2.58 -1.84 5.07
N ASP A 43 3.80 -1.40 5.43
CA ASP A 43 4.73 -0.61 4.64
C ASP A 43 5.92 -1.42 4.08
N MET A 44 5.94 -2.75 4.20
CA MET A 44 6.88 -3.57 3.44
C MET A 44 6.46 -3.54 1.96
N PRO A 45 7.24 -2.93 1.04
CA PRO A 45 6.91 -2.98 -0.38
C PRO A 45 6.84 -4.46 -0.81
N PRO A 46 5.84 -4.86 -1.60
CA PRO A 46 5.72 -6.24 -2.05
C PRO A 46 7.02 -6.64 -2.76
N LEU A 47 7.53 -7.82 -2.40
CA LEU A 47 8.67 -8.45 -3.07
C LEU A 47 8.39 -8.40 -4.57
N THR A 48 9.13 -7.54 -5.27
CA THR A 48 8.93 -7.31 -6.69
C THR A 48 9.49 -8.53 -7.43
N THR A 49 8.67 -9.55 -7.66
CA THR A 49 9.00 -10.58 -8.63
C THR A 49 8.89 -9.95 -10.01
N MET A 50 10.03 -9.78 -10.69
CA MET A 50 10.06 -9.25 -12.05
C MET A 50 9.25 -10.16 -12.98
N GLU A 51 8.08 -9.69 -13.41
CA GLU A 51 7.40 -10.24 -14.58
C GLU A 51 8.09 -9.68 -15.82
N ILE A 52 8.92 -10.51 -16.47
CA ILE A 52 9.54 -10.15 -17.75
C ILE A 52 8.53 -10.48 -18.84
N THR A 53 7.75 -9.49 -19.27
CA THR A 53 7.04 -9.58 -20.55
C THR A 53 8.02 -9.19 -21.66
N LEU A 54 8.45 -10.17 -22.45
CA LEU A 54 9.37 -9.96 -23.55
C LEU A 54 8.63 -9.25 -24.70
N VAL A 55 8.85 -7.95 -24.88
CA VAL A 55 8.28 -7.18 -26.00
C VAL A 55 9.26 -7.17 -27.16
N GLN A 56 9.00 -7.99 -28.18
CA GLN A 56 9.83 -8.13 -29.39
C GLN A 56 9.51 -7.04 -30.43
N SER A 57 9.83 -5.78 -30.16
CA SER A 57 10.06 -4.82 -31.25
C SER A 57 10.94 -3.65 -30.81
N HIS A 58 12.15 -3.57 -31.37
CA HIS A 58 13.08 -2.46 -31.28
C HIS A 58 13.35 -1.93 -32.70
N SER A 59 13.65 -0.64 -32.81
CA SER A 59 14.19 -0.03 -34.04
C SER A 59 15.56 0.54 -33.73
N ASP A 60 16.55 0.31 -34.59
CA ASP A 60 17.93 0.73 -34.34
C ASP A 60 18.16 2.23 -34.57
N GLU A 61 17.21 2.95 -35.18
CA GLU A 61 17.39 4.33 -35.60
C GLU A 61 16.74 5.32 -34.60
N ALA A 62 17.55 6.17 -33.98
CA ALA A 62 17.09 7.21 -33.05
C ALA A 62 16.33 8.33 -33.79
N PRO A 63 15.10 8.71 -33.35
CA PRO A 63 14.36 9.81 -33.98
C PRO A 63 15.09 11.15 -33.81
N LYS A 64 15.13 11.96 -34.88
CA LYS A 64 15.78 13.29 -34.87
C LYS A 64 15.03 14.32 -34.01
N ASP A 65 13.71 14.16 -33.87
CA ASP A 65 12.85 14.98 -33.03
C ASP A 65 12.03 14.07 -32.10
N ALA A 66 12.48 13.91 -30.85
CA ALA A 66 11.81 13.10 -29.86
C ALA A 66 11.03 13.99 -28.87
N ASP A 67 9.71 13.83 -28.86
CA ASP A 67 8.83 14.59 -27.97
C ASP A 67 8.76 13.98 -26.55
N TYR A 68 9.27 12.76 -26.37
CA TYR A 68 9.27 11.99 -25.11
C TYR A 68 10.48 11.04 -25.04
N LEU A 69 10.97 10.79 -23.82
CA LEU A 69 12.03 9.82 -23.54
C LEU A 69 11.42 8.42 -23.31
N ALA A 70 11.89 7.41 -24.03
CA ALA A 70 11.46 6.02 -23.92
C ALA A 70 12.66 5.08 -23.73
N GLN A 71 12.43 3.87 -23.21
CA GLN A 71 13.48 2.86 -23.00
C GLN A 71 14.06 2.30 -24.33
N ALA A 72 13.33 2.43 -25.44
CA ALA A 72 13.75 1.98 -26.76
C ALA A 72 13.34 3.00 -27.83
N ASN A 73 14.12 3.10 -28.92
CA ASN A 73 13.81 3.95 -30.06
C ASN A 73 12.59 3.39 -30.80
N GLN A 74 11.54 4.19 -30.92
CA GLN A 74 10.32 3.83 -31.63
C GLN A 74 9.93 4.97 -32.57
N LYS A 75 9.78 4.67 -33.86
CA LYS A 75 9.29 5.62 -34.86
C LYS A 75 7.77 5.53 -34.93
N GLY A 76 7.08 6.55 -34.46
CA GLY A 76 5.62 6.62 -34.49
C GLY A 76 5.10 6.93 -35.90
N GLY A 77 4.18 6.10 -36.42
CA GLY A 77 3.47 6.33 -37.68
C GLY A 77 2.15 7.06 -37.43
N GLY A 78 2.18 8.37 -37.25
CA GLY A 78 0.98 9.19 -37.07
C GLY A 78 1.09 10.50 -37.86
N ASN A 79 0.06 10.83 -38.65
CA ASN A 79 0.00 12.03 -39.49
C ASN A 79 -0.79 13.19 -38.82
N VAL A 80 -0.91 13.18 -37.50
CA VAL A 80 -1.73 14.15 -36.75
C VAL A 80 -0.93 15.41 -36.43
N ARG A 81 -1.40 16.56 -36.94
CA ARG A 81 -0.72 17.87 -36.83
C ARG A 81 -0.74 18.49 -35.41
N LYS A 82 -1.43 17.87 -34.44
CA LYS A 82 -1.58 18.37 -33.07
C LYS A 82 -1.20 17.29 -32.06
N LYS A 83 -0.25 17.61 -31.17
CA LYS A 83 0.23 16.73 -30.09
C LYS A 83 -0.92 16.40 -29.12
N THR A 84 -1.48 15.20 -29.25
CA THR A 84 -2.36 14.60 -28.24
C THR A 84 -1.74 13.30 -27.76
N ARG A 85 -1.75 13.07 -26.45
CA ARG A 85 -1.35 11.80 -25.85
C ARG A 85 -2.44 10.79 -26.17
N ASP A 86 -2.22 9.99 -27.21
CA ASP A 86 -3.12 8.88 -27.52
C ASP A 86 -3.12 7.92 -26.35
N GLN A 87 -4.27 7.85 -25.67
CA GLN A 87 -4.52 6.85 -24.64
C GLN A 87 -5.18 5.66 -25.34
N SER A 88 -4.41 4.85 -26.05
CA SER A 88 -4.93 3.56 -26.52
C SER A 88 -5.01 2.60 -25.33
N PRO A 89 -6.19 2.05 -25.01
CA PRO A 89 -6.30 0.91 -24.13
C PRO A 89 -6.09 -0.32 -25.02
N PHE A 90 -4.91 -0.93 -24.92
CA PHE A 90 -4.56 -2.23 -25.51
C PHE A 90 -4.29 -2.24 -27.03
N SER A 91 -3.09 -2.70 -27.40
CA SER A 91 -2.81 -3.25 -28.74
C SER A 91 -3.34 -4.69 -28.76
N ASN A 92 -4.14 -5.03 -29.77
CA ASN A 92 -4.59 -6.40 -29.99
C ASN A 92 -3.39 -7.24 -30.48
N PRO A 93 -3.02 -8.36 -29.83
CA PRO A 93 -1.82 -9.14 -30.20
C PRO A 93 -1.99 -10.00 -31.47
N ALA A 94 -3.17 -10.02 -32.09
CA ALA A 94 -3.40 -10.70 -33.37
C ALA A 94 -3.29 -9.69 -34.53
N PRO A 95 -2.39 -9.90 -35.51
CA PRO A 95 -2.36 -9.08 -36.71
C PRO A 95 -3.62 -9.36 -37.52
N THR A 96 -4.57 -8.43 -37.51
CA THR A 96 -5.70 -8.41 -38.45
C THR A 96 -5.28 -7.63 -39.69
N GLN A 97 -5.54 -8.17 -40.88
CA GLN A 97 -5.20 -7.55 -42.18
C GLN A 97 -6.11 -6.39 -42.59
N ASP A 98 -6.95 -5.86 -41.70
CA ASP A 98 -7.87 -4.79 -42.06
C ASP A 98 -7.27 -3.40 -41.76
N ASP A 99 -7.15 -2.62 -42.83
CA ASP A 99 -6.95 -1.18 -42.77
C ASP A 99 -8.19 -0.52 -42.13
N GLY A 100 -8.13 -0.39 -40.81
CA GLY A 100 -8.95 0.45 -39.93
C GLY A 100 -10.33 0.89 -40.44
N PHE A 101 -11.37 0.09 -40.22
CA PHE A 101 -12.71 0.53 -39.77
C PHE A 101 -13.37 -0.60 -38.96
N ALA A 102 -14.06 -0.25 -37.88
CA ALA A 102 -14.72 -1.21 -36.99
C ALA A 102 -15.84 -1.99 -37.71
N PRO A 103 -15.97 -3.33 -37.53
CA PRO A 103 -17.02 -4.09 -38.19
C PRO A 103 -18.38 -3.78 -37.55
N ALA A 104 -19.33 -3.33 -38.38
CA ALA A 104 -20.74 -3.33 -38.04
C ALA A 104 -21.26 -4.78 -38.10
N SER A 105 -21.38 -5.45 -36.95
CA SER A 105 -22.02 -6.76 -36.88
C SER A 105 -23.55 -6.61 -36.97
N LYS A 106 -24.13 -7.05 -38.09
CA LYS A 106 -25.57 -7.31 -38.23
C LYS A 106 -25.89 -8.76 -37.85
N GLU A 107 -26.95 -8.89 -37.04
CA GLU A 107 -27.94 -9.97 -36.89
C GLU A 107 -27.59 -11.45 -37.22
N ALA A 108 -27.86 -12.34 -36.26
CA ALA A 108 -29.00 -13.27 -36.30
C ALA A 108 -28.98 -14.19 -35.05
N ILE A 109 -30.16 -14.47 -34.48
CA ILE A 109 -30.68 -15.80 -34.04
C ILE A 109 -32.05 -15.51 -33.38
N ALA A 110 -33.13 -16.03 -33.97
CA ALA A 110 -34.50 -15.92 -33.46
C ALA A 110 -34.80 -16.94 -32.34
N PRO A 111 -35.73 -16.67 -31.40
CA PRO A 111 -36.08 -17.62 -30.33
C PRO A 111 -37.16 -18.65 -30.74
N PRO A 112 -37.15 -19.88 -30.18
CA PRO A 112 -38.17 -20.91 -30.43
C PRO A 112 -39.47 -20.70 -29.61
N ARG A 113 -40.55 -21.33 -30.08
CA ARG A 113 -41.97 -21.11 -29.73
C ARG A 113 -42.45 -21.96 -28.53
N ASN A 114 -43.25 -21.36 -27.65
CA ASN A 114 -43.89 -21.93 -26.45
C ASN A 114 -44.86 -23.11 -26.73
N GLN A 115 -44.93 -24.08 -25.81
CA GLN A 115 -46.10 -24.95 -25.61
C GLN A 115 -46.65 -24.82 -24.17
N PRO A 116 -47.98 -24.79 -23.94
CA PRO A 116 -48.57 -24.61 -22.62
C PRO A 116 -48.99 -25.94 -21.96
N GLN A 117 -48.65 -26.13 -20.68
CA GLN A 117 -49.08 -27.29 -19.88
C GLN A 117 -50.24 -26.91 -18.94
N LYS A 118 -51.31 -27.71 -18.97
CA LYS A 118 -52.56 -27.53 -18.22
C LYS A 118 -52.37 -27.69 -16.70
N LEU A 119 -53.02 -26.81 -15.94
CA LEU A 119 -53.19 -26.87 -14.48
C LEU A 119 -54.45 -27.62 -14.09
N GLN A 120 -54.39 -28.33 -12.93
CA GLN A 120 -55.40 -28.49 -11.84
C GLN A 120 -55.32 -29.91 -11.22
N GLN A 121 -55.59 -30.17 -9.93
CA GLN A 121 -56.31 -29.46 -8.87
C GLN A 121 -55.99 -30.15 -7.53
N GLU A 122 -55.90 -29.40 -6.42
CA GLU A 122 -55.87 -29.98 -5.06
C GLU A 122 -57.06 -29.40 -4.27
N VAL A 123 -57.78 -30.28 -3.58
CA VAL A 123 -59.03 -29.97 -2.88
C VAL A 123 -58.76 -29.98 -1.38
N MET A 124 -59.06 -28.88 -0.67
CA MET A 124 -59.19 -28.91 0.80
C MET A 124 -60.38 -28.08 1.29
N THR A 125 -61.01 -28.60 2.33
CA THR A 125 -62.24 -28.16 3.00
C THR A 125 -61.99 -26.98 3.95
N ALA A 126 -62.98 -26.08 4.05
CA ALA A 126 -62.91 -24.84 4.81
C ALA A 126 -63.58 -24.93 6.19
N HIS A 127 -62.95 -24.36 7.23
CA HIS A 127 -63.62 -23.97 8.47
C HIS A 127 -64.15 -22.53 8.35
N GLN A 128 -65.43 -22.32 8.62
CA GLN A 128 -66.12 -21.02 8.55
C GLN A 128 -65.83 -20.14 9.77
N ALA A 129 -65.43 -18.89 9.53
CA ALA A 129 -65.39 -17.84 10.55
C ALA A 129 -66.64 -16.94 10.46
N THR A 130 -67.28 -16.67 11.59
CA THR A 130 -68.62 -16.07 11.72
C THR A 130 -68.65 -14.53 11.72
N GLN A 131 -67.60 -13.86 11.25
CA GLN A 131 -67.58 -12.39 11.13
C GLN A 131 -67.32 -11.98 9.68
N LYS A 132 -68.32 -11.29 9.10
CA LYS A 132 -68.21 -10.66 7.78
C LYS A 132 -67.82 -9.20 7.94
N THR A 133 -66.53 -8.91 7.86
CA THR A 133 -66.04 -7.57 7.52
C THR A 133 -66.02 -7.42 5.99
N PRO A 134 -66.52 -6.32 5.41
CA PRO A 134 -66.35 -6.06 3.99
C PRO A 134 -64.88 -5.76 3.70
N SER A 135 -64.11 -6.81 3.42
CA SER A 135 -62.78 -6.66 2.85
C SER A 135 -62.95 -6.24 1.39
N LYS A 136 -62.70 -4.96 1.13
CA LYS A 136 -62.49 -4.47 -0.23
C LYS A 136 -61.27 -5.22 -0.75
N LEU A 137 -61.46 -6.09 -1.75
CA LEU A 137 -60.37 -6.70 -2.50
C LEU A 137 -59.57 -5.58 -3.17
N GLN A 138 -58.58 -5.06 -2.46
CA GLN A 138 -57.48 -4.35 -3.07
C GLN A 138 -56.67 -5.44 -3.78
N LYS A 139 -56.93 -5.63 -5.08
CA LYS A 139 -55.94 -6.24 -5.96
C LYS A 139 -54.79 -5.25 -6.02
N ASP A 140 -53.87 -5.34 -5.07
CA ASP A 140 -52.55 -4.81 -5.33
C ASP A 140 -51.99 -5.62 -6.49
N PRO A 141 -51.64 -4.98 -7.62
CA PRO A 141 -50.97 -5.68 -8.70
C PRO A 141 -49.67 -6.26 -8.12
N LEU A 142 -49.44 -7.56 -8.28
CA LEU A 142 -48.08 -8.06 -8.13
C LEU A 142 -47.19 -7.22 -9.07
N PRO A 143 -46.01 -6.76 -8.63
CA PRO A 143 -45.11 -6.04 -9.51
C PRO A 143 -44.84 -6.89 -10.74
N ASP A 144 -45.14 -6.32 -11.90
CA ASP A 144 -44.90 -6.93 -13.19
C ASP A 144 -43.40 -7.12 -13.38
N LEU A 145 -42.93 -8.35 -13.17
CA LEU A 145 -41.54 -8.75 -13.41
C LEU A 145 -41.24 -8.97 -14.91
N SER A 146 -42.16 -8.57 -15.81
CA SER A 146 -42.12 -8.93 -17.23
C SER A 146 -41.75 -7.78 -18.18
N GLN A 147 -41.18 -6.66 -17.73
CA GLN A 147 -40.66 -5.71 -18.70
C GLN A 147 -39.42 -6.32 -19.37
N PRO A 148 -39.48 -6.70 -20.67
CA PRO A 148 -38.27 -7.12 -21.36
C PRO A 148 -37.37 -5.90 -21.38
N ILE A 149 -36.21 -6.00 -20.73
CA ILE A 149 -35.20 -4.95 -20.82
C ILE A 149 -34.96 -4.76 -22.32
N THR A 150 -35.35 -3.60 -22.84
CA THR A 150 -35.23 -3.35 -24.28
C THR A 150 -33.75 -3.35 -24.64
N ALA A 151 -33.42 -3.75 -25.88
CA ALA A 151 -32.04 -3.74 -26.37
C ALA A 151 -31.36 -2.36 -26.15
N ALA A 152 -32.14 -1.27 -26.24
CA ALA A 152 -31.71 0.09 -25.94
C ALA A 152 -31.30 0.28 -24.45
N GLN A 153 -32.08 -0.24 -23.50
CA GLN A 153 -31.77 -0.17 -22.08
C GLN A 153 -30.55 -1.03 -21.70
N LEU A 154 -30.37 -2.19 -22.33
CA LEU A 154 -29.16 -3.01 -22.15
C LEU A 154 -27.91 -2.28 -22.67
N LEU A 155 -28.01 -1.62 -23.82
CA LEU A 155 -26.92 -0.84 -24.40
C LEU A 155 -26.55 0.35 -23.51
N GLU A 156 -27.55 1.05 -22.97
CA GLU A 156 -27.32 2.17 -22.06
C GLU A 156 -26.65 1.71 -20.77
N ARG A 157 -27.11 0.60 -20.18
CA ARG A 157 -26.49 -0.02 -19.01
C ARG A 157 -25.04 -0.46 -19.30
N SER A 158 -24.78 -1.00 -20.48
CA SER A 158 -23.45 -1.38 -20.93
C SER A 158 -22.53 -0.16 -21.05
N ARG A 159 -22.99 0.92 -21.69
CA ARG A 159 -22.26 2.19 -21.81
C ARG A 159 -21.90 2.77 -20.45
N GLN A 160 -22.86 2.80 -19.52
CA GLN A 160 -22.61 3.28 -18.16
C GLN A 160 -21.58 2.43 -17.43
N LYS A 161 -21.61 1.11 -17.61
CA LYS A 161 -20.62 0.19 -17.03
C LYS A 161 -19.23 0.44 -17.62
N ILE A 162 -19.12 0.59 -18.94
CA ILE A 162 -17.87 0.89 -19.63
C ILE A 162 -17.32 2.27 -19.20
N ALA A 163 -18.17 3.28 -19.06
CA ALA A 163 -17.78 4.61 -18.62
C ALA A 163 -17.25 4.62 -17.18
N ARG A 164 -17.87 3.85 -16.27
CA ARG A 164 -17.36 3.69 -14.89
C ARG A 164 -16.02 2.98 -14.87
N MET A 165 -15.90 1.88 -15.62
CA MET A 165 -14.67 1.11 -15.71
C MET A 165 -13.53 1.92 -16.33
N SER A 166 -13.79 2.71 -17.37
CA SER A 166 -12.77 3.58 -17.97
C SER A 166 -12.35 4.72 -17.03
N ALA A 167 -13.27 5.26 -16.24
CA ALA A 167 -12.95 6.25 -15.21
C ALA A 167 -12.09 5.64 -14.09
N GLU A 168 -12.38 4.41 -13.67
CA GLU A 168 -11.58 3.67 -12.69
C GLU A 168 -10.18 3.36 -13.22
N ILE A 169 -10.07 2.85 -14.44
CA ILE A 169 -8.78 2.64 -15.14
C ILE A 169 -8.00 3.95 -15.24
N LYS A 170 -8.66 5.06 -15.60
CA LYS A 170 -8.02 6.38 -15.69
C LYS A 170 -7.50 6.84 -14.32
N ARG A 171 -8.25 6.59 -13.24
CA ARG A 171 -7.81 6.88 -11.87
C ARG A 171 -6.61 6.03 -11.49
N MET A 172 -6.69 4.71 -11.68
CA MET A 172 -5.57 3.80 -11.44
C MET A 172 -4.32 4.24 -12.21
N LYS A 173 -4.44 4.46 -13.52
CA LYS A 173 -3.35 4.93 -14.37
C LYS A 173 -2.79 6.27 -13.90
N LYS A 174 -3.62 7.20 -13.41
CA LYS A 174 -3.16 8.48 -12.86
C LYS A 174 -2.37 8.26 -11.57
N THR A 175 -2.82 7.40 -10.67
CA THR A 175 -2.12 7.07 -9.43
C THR A 175 -0.75 6.45 -9.73
N PHE A 176 -0.69 5.45 -10.61
CA PHE A 176 0.58 4.79 -10.98
C PHE A 176 1.53 5.66 -11.80
N GLN A 177 1.02 6.66 -12.53
CA GLN A 177 1.85 7.66 -13.23
C GLN A 177 2.45 8.73 -12.29
N VAL A 178 1.98 8.83 -11.04
CA VAL A 178 2.39 9.88 -10.09
C VAL A 178 3.34 9.34 -9.01
N THR A 179 3.59 8.03 -8.95
CA THR A 179 4.54 7.48 -7.97
C THR A 179 5.96 7.95 -8.29
N PRO A 180 6.61 8.70 -7.38
CA PRO A 180 7.97 9.19 -7.60
C PRO A 180 8.97 8.03 -7.66
N ARG A 181 9.98 8.14 -8.51
CA ARG A 181 11.09 7.19 -8.60
C ARG A 181 11.99 7.35 -7.37
N ARG A 182 12.00 6.32 -6.53
CA ARG A 182 12.81 6.26 -5.31
C ARG A 182 14.11 5.53 -5.59
N THR A 183 15.24 6.17 -5.35
CA THR A 183 16.57 5.55 -5.47
C THR A 183 17.18 5.37 -4.10
N TYR A 184 17.54 4.13 -3.76
CA TYR A 184 18.24 3.79 -2.52
C TYR A 184 19.74 3.69 -2.79
N VAL A 185 20.54 4.41 -2.02
CA VAL A 185 21.99 4.20 -2.01
C VAL A 185 22.28 2.94 -1.21
N ARG A 186 22.37 1.80 -1.91
CA ARG A 186 22.85 0.52 -1.36
C ARG A 186 24.34 0.37 -1.73
N GLY A 187 25.16 0.04 -0.73
CA GLY A 187 26.61 0.11 -0.81
C GLY A 187 27.29 -0.67 -1.95
N ALA A 188 28.47 -0.16 -2.32
CA ALA A 188 29.62 -0.75 -3.01
C ALA A 188 29.44 -1.21 -4.47
N ASN A 189 28.62 -0.55 -5.28
CA ASN A 189 28.57 -0.79 -6.73
C ASN A 189 29.07 0.41 -7.53
N ALA A 190 29.62 0.18 -8.74
CA ALA A 190 30.21 1.20 -9.63
C ALA A 190 29.32 2.43 -9.95
N LYS A 191 28.00 2.35 -9.70
CA LYS A 191 27.06 3.50 -9.79
C LYS A 191 27.26 4.53 -8.66
N GLU A 192 28.00 4.18 -7.60
CA GLU A 192 28.16 4.96 -6.38
C GLU A 192 29.10 6.18 -6.54
N TYR A 193 29.97 6.20 -7.56
CA TYR A 193 30.87 7.33 -7.81
C TYR A 193 30.11 8.65 -8.01
N ARG A 194 28.95 8.62 -8.69
CA ARG A 194 28.09 9.79 -8.93
C ARG A 194 27.46 10.34 -7.65
N PHE A 195 27.32 9.50 -6.62
CA PHE A 195 26.74 9.89 -5.32
C PHE A 195 27.82 10.24 -4.30
N ALA A 196 29.08 9.84 -4.51
CA ALA A 196 30.15 9.90 -3.50
C ALA A 196 30.31 11.30 -2.89
N SER A 197 30.48 12.32 -3.74
CA SER A 197 30.67 13.72 -3.29
C SER A 197 29.46 14.24 -2.50
N TYR A 198 28.25 13.88 -2.93
CA TYR A 198 27.02 14.25 -2.25
C TYR A 198 26.91 13.56 -0.88
N LEU A 199 27.21 12.27 -0.81
CA LEU A 199 27.16 11.47 0.41
C LEU A 199 28.20 11.93 1.43
N ASP A 200 29.37 12.35 0.99
CA ASP A 200 30.41 12.91 1.86
C ASP A 200 29.98 14.26 2.44
N ALA A 201 29.41 15.15 1.62
CA ALA A 201 28.85 16.42 2.09
C ALA A 201 27.69 16.20 3.07
N TRP A 202 26.80 15.25 2.77
CA TRP A 202 25.71 14.85 3.65
C TRP A 202 26.23 14.32 4.99
N ARG A 203 27.18 13.37 4.95
CA ARG A 203 27.82 12.79 6.14
C ARG A 203 28.43 13.87 7.01
N ALA A 204 29.29 14.70 6.42
CA ALA A 204 29.99 15.76 7.14
C ALA A 204 29.01 16.73 7.82
N LYS A 205 27.90 17.07 7.15
CA LYS A 205 26.86 17.93 7.73
C LYS A 205 26.16 17.25 8.89
N VAL A 206 25.71 16.00 8.70
CA VAL A 206 25.03 15.23 9.75
C VAL A 206 25.90 15.07 10.98
N GLU A 207 27.16 14.68 10.82
CA GLU A 207 28.09 14.46 11.93
C GLU A 207 28.39 15.78 12.66
N ARG A 208 28.57 16.89 11.92
CA ARG A 208 28.75 18.21 12.53
C ARG A 208 27.56 18.60 13.41
N PHE A 209 26.33 18.49 12.89
CA PHE A 209 25.13 18.81 13.67
C PHE A 209 24.89 17.81 14.80
N GLY A 210 25.21 16.53 14.58
CA GLY A 210 25.04 15.49 15.57
C GLY A 210 25.99 15.62 16.75
N ASN A 211 27.25 15.94 16.50
CA ASN A 211 28.24 16.17 17.55
C ASN A 211 27.95 17.42 18.38
N LEU A 212 27.38 18.46 17.75
CA LEU A 212 26.94 19.67 18.47
C LEU A 212 25.65 19.44 19.27
N ASN A 213 24.81 18.48 18.88
CA ASN A 213 23.49 18.24 19.48
C ASN A 213 23.38 16.85 20.10
N TYR A 214 24.51 16.30 20.53
CA TYR A 214 24.57 14.99 21.17
C TYR A 214 23.74 15.03 22.46
N PRO A 215 22.85 14.04 22.70
CA PRO A 215 21.97 14.05 23.87
C PRO A 215 22.79 14.03 25.17
N GLU A 216 22.67 15.08 25.98
CA GLU A 216 23.40 15.17 27.26
C GLU A 216 23.07 14.03 28.21
N GLU A 217 21.83 13.55 28.20
CA GLU A 217 21.39 12.38 28.98
C GLU A 217 22.22 11.14 28.62
N ALA A 218 22.51 10.94 27.33
CA ALA A 218 23.33 9.83 26.89
C ALA A 218 24.78 9.98 27.36
N LEU A 219 25.32 11.21 27.38
CA LEU A 219 26.66 11.48 27.91
C LEU A 219 26.74 11.22 29.42
N ARG A 220 25.75 11.71 30.19
CA ARG A 220 25.70 11.55 31.65
C ARG A 220 25.58 10.08 32.07
N HIS A 221 24.83 9.29 31.30
CA HIS A 221 24.59 7.87 31.59
C HIS A 221 25.47 6.92 30.76
N ASN A 222 26.43 7.45 30.00
CA ASN A 222 27.33 6.70 29.12
C ASN A 222 26.58 5.73 28.17
N ILE A 223 25.43 6.16 27.65
CA ILE A 223 24.56 5.37 26.78
C ILE A 223 25.16 5.38 25.37
N ASN A 224 25.49 4.19 24.90
CA ASN A 224 26.05 3.97 23.57
C ASN A 224 25.12 3.04 22.77
N GLY A 225 25.17 3.15 21.46
CA GLY A 225 24.37 2.29 20.59
C GLY A 225 24.51 2.63 19.12
N SER A 226 23.83 1.85 18.30
CA SER A 226 23.76 2.09 16.86
C SER A 226 22.34 1.90 16.35
N LEU A 227 21.88 2.79 15.48
CA LEU A 227 20.61 2.62 14.77
C LEU A 227 20.82 2.69 13.26
N LEU A 228 19.94 2.02 12.51
CA LEU A 228 19.85 2.15 11.05
C LEU A 228 18.73 3.13 10.72
N LEU A 229 19.08 4.24 10.09
CA LEU A 229 18.17 5.30 9.72
C LEU A 229 18.17 5.51 8.21
N ASP A 230 16.98 5.54 7.62
CA ASP A 230 16.76 5.96 6.25
C ASP A 230 16.32 7.43 6.23
N VAL A 231 17.04 8.24 5.47
CA VAL A 231 16.74 9.66 5.28
C VAL A 231 16.43 9.87 3.80
N ALA A 232 15.21 10.33 3.53
CA ALA A 232 14.74 10.63 2.18
C ALA A 232 14.85 12.13 1.90
N ILE A 233 15.52 12.49 0.80
CA ILE A 233 15.84 13.88 0.44
C ILE A 233 15.25 14.20 -0.94
N ASN A 234 14.59 15.35 -1.03
CA ASN A 234 14.04 15.89 -2.28
C ASN A 234 15.13 16.51 -3.17
N PRO A 235 14.85 16.77 -4.47
CA PRO A 235 15.80 17.37 -5.41
C PRO A 235 16.40 18.70 -4.93
N ASP A 236 15.60 19.51 -4.23
CA ASP A 236 15.98 20.81 -3.67
C ASP A 236 16.81 20.71 -2.37
N GLY A 237 17.05 19.50 -1.87
CA GLY A 237 17.75 19.25 -0.61
C GLY A 237 16.84 19.28 0.62
N SER A 238 15.54 19.56 0.47
CA SER A 238 14.60 19.49 1.59
C SER A 238 14.42 18.05 2.09
N LEU A 239 14.18 17.92 3.40
CA LEU A 239 13.89 16.62 4.01
C LEU A 239 12.49 16.16 3.58
N ASN A 240 12.40 15.04 2.88
CA ASN A 240 11.11 14.44 2.50
C ASN A 240 10.50 13.71 3.69
N HIS A 241 11.21 12.71 4.20
CA HIS A 241 10.86 11.99 5.43
C HIS A 241 12.10 11.28 6.00
N MET A 242 11.93 10.68 7.17
CA MET A 242 12.95 9.81 7.76
C MET A 242 12.31 8.65 8.51
N LYS A 243 12.87 7.46 8.39
CA LYS A 243 12.38 6.23 9.03
C LYS A 243 13.52 5.50 9.73
N ILE A 244 13.33 5.16 10.99
CA ILE A 244 14.23 4.25 11.70
C ILE A 244 13.89 2.84 11.20
N ILE A 245 14.84 2.21 10.51
CA ILE A 245 14.72 0.82 10.05
C ILE A 245 15.06 -0.13 11.20
N GLN A 246 16.09 0.21 11.99
CA GLN A 246 16.50 -0.57 13.15
C GLN A 246 16.79 0.38 14.30
N SER A 247 16.07 0.22 15.42
CA SER A 247 16.27 1.01 16.64
C SER A 247 17.62 0.71 17.30
N SER A 248 18.15 1.69 18.02
CA SER A 248 19.34 1.51 18.88
C SER A 248 19.05 0.77 20.18
N GLY A 249 17.79 0.44 20.46
CA GLY A 249 17.33 -0.07 21.76
C GLY A 249 17.18 1.02 22.83
N HIS A 250 17.58 2.27 22.54
CA HIS A 250 17.51 3.40 23.47
C HIS A 250 16.72 4.55 22.85
N ARG A 251 15.55 4.85 23.42
CA ARG A 251 14.67 5.92 22.91
C ARG A 251 15.36 7.29 22.84
N VAL A 252 16.27 7.58 23.78
CA VAL A 252 17.05 8.83 23.80
C VAL A 252 17.93 8.99 22.56
N LEU A 253 18.54 7.89 22.07
CA LEU A 253 19.39 7.91 20.87
C LEU A 253 18.56 7.97 19.59
N ASP A 254 17.46 7.23 19.54
CA ASP A 254 16.54 7.21 18.40
C ASP A 254 15.91 8.60 18.16
N GLU A 255 15.42 9.25 19.22
CA GLU A 255 14.88 10.61 19.13
C GLU A 255 15.96 11.66 18.87
N ALA A 256 17.17 11.46 19.39
CA ALA A 256 18.30 12.32 19.07
C ALA A 256 18.65 12.25 17.59
N ALA A 257 18.71 11.06 16.98
CA ALA A 257 18.96 10.91 15.55
C ALA A 257 17.89 11.63 14.70
N LYS A 258 16.61 11.47 15.06
CA LYS A 258 15.51 12.22 14.43
C LYS A 258 15.69 13.73 14.52
N ARG A 259 16.03 14.23 15.72
CA ARG A 259 16.28 15.66 15.96
C ARG A 259 17.46 16.17 15.15
N ILE A 260 18.57 15.44 15.10
CA ILE A 260 19.79 15.82 14.39
C ILE A 260 19.52 15.99 12.89
N VAL A 261 18.80 15.06 12.26
CA VAL A 261 18.43 15.19 10.83
C VAL A 261 17.55 16.41 10.59
N ARG A 262 16.56 16.66 11.47
CA ARG A 262 15.70 17.85 11.35
C ARG A 262 16.48 19.15 11.46
N LEU A 263 17.48 19.21 12.35
CA LEU A 263 18.35 20.37 12.53
C LEU A 263 19.37 20.54 11.39
N ALA A 264 19.83 19.43 10.80
CA ALA A 264 20.75 19.45 9.67
C ALA A 264 20.06 19.85 8.35
N ALA A 265 18.74 19.65 8.25
CA ALA A 265 17.96 20.05 7.09
C ALA A 265 17.88 21.59 6.96
N PRO A 266 17.79 22.13 5.72
CA PRO A 266 17.85 21.40 4.44
C PRO A 266 19.27 20.95 4.10
N PHE A 267 19.41 19.86 3.34
CA PHE A 267 20.68 19.36 2.82
C PHE A 267 21.07 20.09 1.51
N PRO A 268 22.30 19.91 1.00
CA PRO A 268 22.62 20.39 -0.34
C PRO A 268 21.62 19.85 -1.37
N PRO A 269 21.28 20.61 -2.42
CA PRO A 269 20.49 20.09 -3.53
C PRO A 269 21.17 18.90 -4.21
N LEU A 270 20.36 17.98 -4.77
CA LEU A 270 20.90 16.82 -5.48
C LEU A 270 21.63 17.28 -6.76
N SER A 271 22.75 16.62 -7.08
CA SER A 271 23.50 16.94 -8.30
C SER A 271 22.69 16.57 -9.54
N LYS A 272 22.96 17.24 -10.67
CA LYS A 272 22.30 16.93 -11.96
C LYS A 272 22.43 15.46 -12.35
N GLU A 273 23.55 14.84 -11.98
CA GLU A 273 23.79 13.42 -12.19
C GLU A 273 22.83 12.56 -11.40
N ILE A 274 22.58 12.86 -10.12
CA ILE A 274 21.62 12.10 -9.30
C ILE A 274 20.20 12.25 -9.86
N LEU A 275 19.84 13.45 -10.33
CA LEU A 275 18.51 13.77 -10.83
C LEU A 275 18.13 13.10 -12.16
N VAL A 276 19.06 12.42 -12.83
CA VAL A 276 18.77 11.72 -14.10
C VAL A 276 17.72 10.63 -13.91
N ASP A 277 17.79 9.90 -12.81
CA ASP A 277 16.96 8.74 -12.51
C ASP A 277 16.37 8.74 -11.09
N THR A 278 16.58 9.81 -10.32
CA THR A 278 16.18 9.89 -8.91
C THR A 278 15.29 11.11 -8.65
N ASP A 279 14.04 10.88 -8.26
CA ASP A 279 13.13 11.93 -7.80
C ASP A 279 13.27 12.16 -6.29
N VAL A 280 13.51 11.09 -5.52
CA VAL A 280 13.77 11.14 -4.07
C VAL A 280 14.95 10.23 -3.75
N LEU A 281 15.98 10.79 -3.13
CA LEU A 281 17.17 10.07 -2.74
C LEU A 281 17.02 9.51 -1.33
N HIS A 282 17.08 8.19 -1.19
CA HIS A 282 17.08 7.48 0.10
C HIS A 282 18.50 7.11 0.51
N ILE A 283 18.88 7.50 1.73
CA ILE A 283 20.22 7.31 2.29
C ILE A 283 20.09 6.46 3.58
N PRO A 284 20.00 5.12 3.46
CA PRO A 284 20.05 4.23 4.61
C PRO A 284 21.49 4.16 5.14
N ARG A 285 21.70 4.59 6.39
CA ARG A 285 23.02 4.57 7.04
C ARG A 285 22.93 4.11 8.47
N VAL A 286 23.98 3.45 8.95
CA VAL A 286 24.13 3.10 10.37
C VAL A 286 24.74 4.30 11.09
N TRP A 287 24.12 4.71 12.19
CA TRP A 287 24.53 5.82 13.02
C TRP A 287 25.07 5.26 14.33
N TYR A 288 26.33 5.53 14.63
CA TYR A 288 27.00 5.07 15.85
C TYR A 288 27.08 6.21 16.85
N PHE A 289 26.40 6.06 17.97
CA PHE A 289 26.47 6.97 19.11
C PHE A 289 27.49 6.42 20.10
N LYS A 290 28.61 7.12 20.25
CA LYS A 290 29.65 6.80 21.22
C LYS A 290 29.93 7.98 22.14
N SER A 291 29.84 7.77 23.44
CA SER A 291 30.06 8.82 24.45
C SER A 291 31.47 9.41 24.42
N SER A 292 32.47 8.66 23.92
CA SER A 292 33.86 9.11 23.79
C SER A 292 34.19 9.79 22.45
N ASN A 293 33.47 9.46 21.37
CA ASN A 293 33.84 9.83 19.98
C ASN A 293 32.72 10.55 19.23
N GLY A 294 31.60 10.86 19.90
CA GLY A 294 30.45 11.51 19.29
C GLY A 294 29.63 10.59 18.38
N LEU A 295 28.97 11.20 17.40
CA LEU A 295 28.19 10.55 16.36
C LEU A 295 29.03 10.36 15.09
N THR A 296 29.03 9.15 14.55
CA THR A 296 29.60 8.82 13.22
C THR A 296 28.61 8.02 12.39
N THR A 297 28.64 8.15 11.05
CA THR A 297 27.75 7.38 10.16
C THR A 297 28.53 6.51 9.16
N GLY A 298 28.07 5.27 8.96
CA GLY A 298 28.71 4.27 8.10
C GLY A 298 27.77 3.66 7.05
N SER A 299 28.33 3.13 5.97
CA SER A 299 27.58 2.24 5.04
C SER A 299 27.29 0.92 5.73
N GLN A 300 26.17 0.30 5.33
CA GLN A 300 25.88 -1.09 5.65
C GLN A 300 26.84 -2.01 4.89
#